data_AF-A0A1B6PTZ1-F1
#
_entry.id   AF-A0A1B6PTZ1-F1
#
_cell.length_a   1.000
_cell.length_b   1.000
_cell.length_c   1.000
_cell.angle_alpha   90.00
_cell.angle_beta   90.00
_cell.angle_gamma   90.00
#
_symmetry.space_group_name_H-M   'P 1'
#
loop_
_entity.id
_entity.type
_entity.pdbx_description
1 polymer ?
#
loop_
_entity_poly.entity_id
_entity_poly.type
_entity_poly.pdbx_seq_one_letter_code
_entity_poly.pdbx_strand_id
1 'polypeptide(L)'
;MVTFQMMPSCHPEGLNNNSNIAPNPFTQTWHQNGKCPENTIPIRRTKEEDVLRVSSIERYGKKSPWSIPNRFSIDDPDSVNVLRGHQHAIASAPEDDNYYGTQATFNLWEPIVEMDEGFSLTQFWISSGSYSNNDLNTIEAGWQVYPGLYKDRHTRLFIYWTRDAYNKTGCYNLLCSGFIQTSNQIAIGASNSYLSPVSVYGGSQYDFTILVWKDPKDGNWWLQVGGHDLGYWPTSIFTRLAGSAASVEWGGEVASSPDAGQTSTQMGSGHFPEEGFSKASYVKNIQLVDSTNNLKSPSAVSLVAKWPKCYNVQNGTSADWGTYIFYGGPGKNPNCQ
;
A
#
# COMPACT_ATOMS: atom_id res chain seq x y z
N MET A 1 -27.56 -7.53 -16.63
CA MET A 1 -26.69 -6.49 -17.22
C MET A 1 -25.73 -6.08 -16.12
N VAL A 2 -24.41 -6.22 -16.33
CA VAL A 2 -23.42 -5.70 -15.37
C VAL A 2 -23.20 -4.24 -15.72
N THR A 3 -23.48 -3.34 -14.79
CA THR A 3 -23.30 -1.90 -15.00
C THR A 3 -21.97 -1.50 -14.38
N PHE A 4 -21.05 -0.99 -15.20
CA PHE A 4 -19.77 -0.46 -14.72
C PHE A 4 -19.91 1.02 -14.39
N GLN A 5 -19.36 1.42 -13.24
CA GLN A 5 -19.32 2.82 -12.82
C GLN A 5 -18.03 3.44 -13.37
N MET A 6 -18.12 4.32 -14.38
CA MET A 6 -16.93 4.87 -15.04
C MET A 6 -16.23 5.95 -14.20
N MET A 7 -16.98 6.65 -13.33
CA MET A 7 -16.49 7.73 -12.48
C MET A 7 -17.20 7.69 -11.11
N PRO A 8 -16.55 8.14 -10.02
CA PRO A 8 -17.20 8.24 -8.72
C PRO A 8 -18.39 9.19 -8.78
N SER A 9 -19.39 8.97 -7.91
CA SER A 9 -20.55 9.85 -7.81
C SER A 9 -20.17 11.21 -7.22
N CYS A 10 -19.21 11.22 -6.30
CA CYS A 10 -18.62 12.39 -5.69
C CYS A 10 -17.27 12.03 -5.04
N HIS A 11 -16.40 13.02 -4.95
CA HIS A 11 -15.17 12.96 -4.18
C HIS A 11 -15.38 13.48 -2.76
N PRO A 12 -14.53 13.12 -1.78
CA PRO A 12 -14.59 13.69 -0.44
C PRO A 12 -14.46 15.21 -0.43
N GLU A 13 -15.25 15.87 0.41
CA GLU A 13 -15.08 17.30 0.69
C GLU A 13 -13.74 17.55 1.40
N GLY A 14 -13.13 18.71 1.11
CA GLY A 14 -11.78 19.05 1.62
C GLY A 14 -10.63 18.56 0.75
N LEU A 15 -10.90 17.89 -0.37
CA LEU A 15 -9.90 17.68 -1.42
C LEU A 15 -9.45 19.05 -1.97
N ASN A 16 -8.21 19.43 -1.66
CA ASN A 16 -7.58 20.58 -2.28
C ASN A 16 -7.33 20.28 -3.76
N ASN A 17 -8.31 20.61 -4.61
CA ASN A 17 -8.13 20.74 -6.05
C ASN A 17 -7.28 21.98 -6.33
N ASN A 18 -6.00 21.93 -5.97
CA ASN A 18 -5.05 22.84 -6.60
C ASN A 18 -4.98 22.43 -8.06
N SER A 19 -5.79 23.11 -8.88
CA SER A 19 -5.83 23.06 -10.35
C SER A 19 -4.51 23.41 -11.04
N ASN A 20 -3.44 23.63 -10.26
CA ASN A 20 -2.04 23.63 -10.66
C ASN A 20 -1.37 22.30 -10.27
N ILE A 21 -1.98 21.15 -10.58
CA ILE A 21 -1.32 19.85 -10.48
C ILE A 21 -0.13 19.90 -11.44
N ALA A 22 1.08 20.01 -10.89
CA ALA A 22 2.29 19.76 -11.65
C ALA A 22 2.12 18.42 -12.39
N PRO A 23 2.45 18.33 -13.70
CA PRO A 23 2.15 17.16 -14.50
C PRO A 23 2.76 15.93 -13.83
N ASN A 24 1.91 15.00 -13.38
CA ASN A 24 2.24 13.69 -12.82
C ASN A 24 3.55 13.66 -11.99
N PRO A 25 3.49 13.71 -10.64
CA PRO A 25 4.72 13.73 -9.83
C PRO A 25 5.59 12.47 -10.00
N PHE A 26 5.04 11.43 -10.65
CA PHE A 26 5.77 10.27 -11.13
C PHE A 26 5.33 9.93 -12.56
N THR A 27 6.28 9.47 -13.36
CA THR A 27 6.01 8.89 -14.68
C THR A 27 6.14 7.38 -14.62
N GLN A 28 5.43 6.69 -15.50
CA GLN A 28 5.65 5.27 -15.76
C GLN A 28 6.43 5.14 -17.05
N THR A 29 7.42 4.25 -17.11
CA THR A 29 8.32 4.16 -18.27
C THR A 29 7.61 3.85 -19.59
N TRP A 30 6.47 3.15 -19.57
CA TRP A 30 5.66 2.93 -20.76
C TRP A 30 5.06 4.21 -21.37
N HIS A 31 4.88 5.29 -20.59
CA HIS A 31 4.41 6.60 -21.09
C HIS A 31 5.37 7.23 -22.10
N GLN A 32 6.66 6.86 -22.05
CA GLN A 32 7.67 7.35 -22.99
C GLN A 32 7.47 6.80 -24.41
N ASN A 33 6.90 5.59 -24.53
CA ASN A 33 6.84 4.84 -25.78
C ASN A 33 5.40 4.57 -26.26
N GLY A 34 4.38 5.11 -25.58
CA GLY A 34 3.00 4.90 -25.98
C GLY A 34 1.97 5.62 -25.12
N LYS A 35 0.72 5.57 -25.60
CA LYS A 35 -0.47 6.00 -24.86
C LYS A 35 -1.49 4.86 -24.89
N CYS A 36 -2.25 4.73 -23.81
CA CYS A 36 -3.35 3.77 -23.77
C CYS A 36 -4.59 4.41 -24.43
N PRO A 37 -5.21 3.78 -25.44
CA PRO A 37 -6.38 4.35 -26.12
C PRO A 37 -7.53 4.68 -25.17
N GLU A 38 -8.36 5.66 -25.56
CA GLU A 38 -9.61 5.94 -24.84
C GLU A 38 -10.50 4.68 -24.77
N ASN A 39 -11.26 4.55 -23.69
CA ASN A 39 -12.12 3.39 -23.42
C ASN A 39 -11.38 2.04 -23.30
N THR A 40 -10.06 2.05 -23.09
CA THR A 40 -9.26 0.87 -22.77
C THR A 40 -8.47 1.10 -21.48
N ILE A 41 -7.94 0.04 -20.87
CA ILE A 41 -7.09 0.15 -19.68
C ILE A 41 -5.74 -0.53 -19.94
N PRO A 42 -4.63 0.00 -19.38
CA PRO A 42 -3.34 -0.66 -19.46
C PRO A 42 -3.31 -1.88 -18.55
N ILE A 43 -3.02 -3.05 -19.11
CA ILE A 43 -2.92 -4.32 -18.37
C ILE A 43 -1.53 -4.91 -18.58
N ARG A 44 -0.91 -5.40 -17.50
CA ARG A 44 0.32 -6.20 -17.59
C ARG A 44 0.02 -7.50 -18.31
N ARG A 45 0.75 -7.78 -19.40
CA ARG A 45 0.67 -9.08 -20.07
C ARG A 45 1.16 -10.18 -19.13
N THR A 46 0.29 -11.13 -18.79
CA THR A 46 0.64 -12.39 -18.12
C THR A 46 1.33 -13.32 -19.11
N LYS A 47 2.48 -13.88 -18.73
CA LYS A 47 3.16 -14.93 -19.48
C LYS A 47 2.96 -16.30 -18.84
N GLU A 48 3.23 -17.36 -19.57
CA GLU A 48 3.16 -18.74 -19.07
C GLU A 48 4.04 -18.94 -17.82
N GLU A 49 5.27 -18.42 -17.85
CA GLU A 49 6.21 -18.44 -16.71
C GLU A 49 5.66 -17.78 -15.44
N ASP A 50 4.77 -16.77 -15.57
CA ASP A 50 4.14 -16.12 -14.42
C ASP A 50 3.12 -17.03 -13.74
N VAL A 51 2.41 -17.85 -14.53
CA VAL A 51 1.36 -18.77 -14.06
C VAL A 51 1.99 -20.07 -13.51
N LEU A 52 3.03 -20.59 -14.16
CA LEU A 52 3.70 -21.83 -13.72
C LEU A 52 4.43 -21.71 -12.36
N ARG A 53 4.69 -20.49 -11.89
CA ARG A 53 5.33 -20.22 -10.60
C ARG A 53 4.39 -20.42 -9.41
N VAL A 54 3.08 -20.24 -9.58
CA VAL A 54 2.14 -20.47 -8.49
C VAL A 54 1.84 -21.96 -8.40
N SER A 55 1.68 -22.47 -7.18
CA SER A 55 1.43 -23.91 -6.97
C SER A 55 0.12 -24.40 -7.60
N SER A 56 -0.81 -23.50 -7.89
CA SER A 56 -2.04 -23.78 -8.64
C SER A 56 -2.60 -22.51 -9.27
N ILE A 57 -3.43 -22.66 -10.31
CA ILE A 57 -4.08 -21.54 -10.99
C ILE A 57 -5.01 -20.76 -10.04
N GLU A 58 -5.63 -21.43 -9.05
CA GLU A 58 -6.48 -20.73 -8.07
C GLU A 58 -5.69 -19.84 -7.12
N ARG A 59 -4.36 -19.99 -7.06
CA ARG A 59 -3.46 -19.12 -6.27
C ARG A 59 -2.83 -18.00 -7.09
N TYR A 60 -3.04 -17.97 -8.41
CA TYR A 60 -2.53 -16.87 -9.24
C TYR A 60 -3.10 -15.52 -8.76
N GLY A 61 -2.21 -14.56 -8.54
CA GLY A 61 -2.56 -13.24 -8.01
C GLY A 61 -2.84 -13.18 -6.51
N LYS A 62 -2.83 -14.30 -5.76
CA LYS A 62 -3.01 -14.30 -4.30
C LYS A 62 -1.67 -14.13 -3.58
N LYS A 63 -1.71 -13.63 -2.34
CA LYS A 63 -0.54 -13.65 -1.44
C LYS A 63 -0.13 -15.10 -1.19
N SER A 64 1.16 -15.40 -1.32
CA SER A 64 1.72 -16.67 -0.88
C SER A 64 1.62 -16.77 0.66
N PRO A 65 1.61 -17.99 1.25
CA PRO A 65 1.46 -18.15 2.70
C PRO A 65 2.44 -17.33 3.54
N TRP A 66 3.68 -17.13 3.06
CA TRP A 66 4.72 -16.35 3.73
C TRP A 66 4.67 -14.84 3.45
N SER A 67 3.80 -14.39 2.54
CA SER A 67 3.56 -12.97 2.26
C SER A 67 2.26 -12.45 2.89
N ILE A 68 1.52 -13.32 3.58
CA ILE A 68 0.32 -12.94 4.33
C ILE A 68 0.78 -12.35 5.67
N PRO A 69 0.43 -11.09 5.97
CA PRO A 69 0.81 -10.48 7.24
C PRO A 69 0.26 -11.32 8.40
N ASN A 70 1.13 -11.75 9.30
CA ASN A 70 0.73 -12.46 10.51
C ASN A 70 0.67 -11.49 11.69
N ARG A 71 -0.52 -10.94 11.97
CA ARG A 71 -0.73 -10.06 13.15
C ARG A 71 -0.85 -10.83 14.47
N PHE A 72 -1.07 -12.15 14.45
CA PHE A 72 -1.17 -12.93 15.70
C PHE A 72 0.15 -13.16 16.43
N SER A 73 1.28 -12.77 15.83
CA SER A 73 2.58 -12.77 16.50
C SER A 73 2.82 -11.52 17.37
N ILE A 74 1.80 -10.67 17.54
CA ILE A 74 1.86 -9.46 18.39
C ILE A 74 1.77 -9.83 19.88
N ASP A 75 1.04 -10.90 20.25
CA ASP A 75 0.76 -11.25 21.66
C ASP A 75 1.34 -12.61 22.10
N ASP A 76 2.27 -13.22 21.36
CA ASP A 76 2.92 -14.46 21.80
C ASP A 76 4.19 -14.15 22.61
N PRO A 77 4.16 -14.31 23.95
CA PRO A 77 5.30 -14.04 24.82
C PRO A 77 6.44 -15.05 24.64
N ASP A 78 6.21 -16.17 23.95
CA ASP A 78 7.22 -17.18 23.62
C ASP A 78 7.83 -16.99 22.21
N SER A 79 7.50 -15.88 21.51
CA SER A 79 8.12 -15.54 20.22
C SER A 79 9.52 -14.95 20.37
N VAL A 80 10.47 -15.76 20.82
CA VAL A 80 11.91 -15.41 21.06
C VAL A 80 12.66 -15.00 19.78
N ASN A 81 12.02 -14.87 18.62
CA ASN A 81 12.73 -14.73 17.35
C ASN A 81 12.47 -13.39 16.65
N VAL A 82 13.48 -12.52 16.75
CA VAL A 82 13.82 -11.40 15.84
C VAL A 82 13.85 -11.83 14.35
N LEU A 83 13.80 -13.14 14.10
CA LEU A 83 14.29 -13.83 12.90
C LEU A 83 13.20 -14.36 11.95
N ARG A 84 11.90 -14.09 12.17
CA ARG A 84 10.84 -14.68 11.33
C ARG A 84 9.78 -13.68 10.87
N GLY A 85 9.62 -13.59 9.55
CA GLY A 85 8.41 -13.10 8.91
C GLY A 85 8.34 -11.59 8.70
N HIS A 86 7.15 -11.05 8.94
CA HIS A 86 6.77 -9.68 8.60
C HIS A 86 7.21 -8.68 9.67
N GLN A 87 7.90 -7.62 9.27
CA GLN A 87 8.33 -6.53 10.13
C GLN A 87 7.65 -5.24 9.68
N HIS A 88 7.16 -4.46 10.65
CA HIS A 88 6.33 -3.30 10.41
C HIS A 88 6.93 -2.07 11.11
N ALA A 89 6.83 -0.93 10.45
CA ALA A 89 7.02 0.39 11.05
C ALA A 89 5.89 1.28 10.54
N ILE A 90 4.80 1.34 11.30
CA ILE A 90 3.51 1.89 10.88
C ILE A 90 2.92 2.84 11.91
N ALA A 91 2.03 3.70 11.45
CA ALA A 91 1.07 4.44 12.27
C ALA A 91 -0.34 3.89 12.05
N SER A 92 -1.14 3.86 13.11
CA SER A 92 -2.55 3.49 13.09
C SER A 92 -3.43 4.68 13.47
N ALA A 93 -4.57 4.80 12.82
CA ALA A 93 -5.64 5.71 13.22
C ALA A 93 -6.18 5.35 14.62
N PRO A 94 -6.88 6.27 15.30
CA PRO A 94 -7.58 5.97 16.54
C PRO A 94 -8.54 4.76 16.38
N GLU A 95 -8.73 3.95 17.41
CA GLU A 95 -9.54 2.72 17.29
C GLU A 95 -11.03 2.94 17.56
N ASP A 96 -11.43 4.16 17.93
CA ASP A 96 -12.76 4.52 18.42
C ASP A 96 -13.70 5.10 17.35
N ASP A 97 -13.31 5.07 16.08
CA ASP A 97 -14.09 5.62 14.96
C ASP A 97 -14.27 4.63 13.79
N ASN A 98 -15.27 4.91 12.95
CA ASN A 98 -15.49 4.21 11.69
C ASN A 98 -14.97 5.04 10.52
N TYR A 99 -14.14 4.41 9.70
CA TYR A 99 -13.49 5.07 8.57
C TYR A 99 -14.16 4.72 7.25
N TYR A 100 -14.29 5.71 6.39
CA TYR A 100 -14.87 5.59 5.05
C TYR A 100 -13.81 5.81 3.98
N GLY A 101 -12.53 5.87 4.37
CA GLY A 101 -11.42 6.11 3.47
C GLY A 101 -10.23 6.76 4.16
N THR A 102 -9.17 6.95 3.38
CA THR A 102 -7.99 7.70 3.77
C THR A 102 -7.29 8.29 2.56
N GLN A 103 -6.65 9.44 2.79
CA GLN A 103 -5.71 10.05 1.89
C GLN A 103 -4.35 10.18 2.58
N ALA A 104 -3.28 9.91 1.85
CA ALA A 104 -1.93 10.21 2.29
C ALA A 104 -0.99 10.42 1.11
N THR A 105 0.06 11.21 1.33
CA THR A 105 1.16 11.42 0.38
C THR A 105 2.35 10.54 0.75
N PHE A 106 2.75 9.66 -0.16
CA PHE A 106 3.79 8.66 0.05
C PHE A 106 5.07 9.04 -0.67
N ASN A 107 6.18 9.11 0.07
CA ASN A 107 7.50 9.27 -0.50
C ASN A 107 7.93 8.00 -1.24
N LEU A 108 8.54 8.18 -2.42
CA LEU A 108 8.88 7.10 -3.33
C LEU A 108 10.37 6.74 -3.25
N TRP A 109 10.65 5.48 -2.93
CA TRP A 109 12.00 4.89 -2.86
C TRP A 109 12.08 3.56 -3.62
N GLU A 110 13.31 3.11 -3.87
CA GLU A 110 13.64 1.79 -4.40
C GLU A 110 14.54 1.04 -3.40
N PRO A 111 13.96 0.50 -2.31
CA PRO A 111 14.74 -0.21 -1.29
C PRO A 111 15.40 -1.47 -1.85
N ILE A 112 16.58 -1.78 -1.32
CA ILE A 112 17.23 -3.08 -1.55
C ILE A 112 16.42 -4.16 -0.84
N VAL A 113 15.92 -5.12 -1.61
CA VAL A 113 15.42 -6.39 -1.06
C VAL A 113 16.55 -7.41 -1.17
N GLU A 114 16.79 -8.24 -0.15
CA GLU A 114 17.88 -9.23 -0.20
C GLU A 114 17.45 -10.49 -0.96
N MET A 115 16.29 -11.06 -0.61
CA MET A 115 15.81 -12.34 -1.11
C MET A 115 14.84 -12.18 -2.28
N ASP A 116 14.77 -13.16 -3.18
CA ASP A 116 13.79 -13.14 -4.28
C ASP A 116 12.36 -13.38 -3.77
N GLU A 117 12.21 -14.17 -2.70
CA GLU A 117 10.93 -14.48 -2.06
C GLU A 117 10.45 -13.38 -1.10
N GLY A 118 11.30 -12.40 -0.78
CA GLY A 118 11.00 -11.28 0.10
C GLY A 118 10.41 -10.07 -0.64
N PHE A 119 9.94 -9.10 0.14
CA PHE A 119 9.50 -7.81 -0.37
C PHE A 119 9.76 -6.69 0.63
N SER A 120 9.78 -5.47 0.11
CA SER A 120 9.71 -4.24 0.90
C SER A 120 8.64 -3.35 0.29
N LEU A 121 7.73 -2.85 1.12
CA LEU A 121 6.63 -2.02 0.66
C LEU A 121 6.36 -0.84 1.58
N THR A 122 5.65 0.12 1.02
CA THR A 122 5.03 1.25 1.70
C THR A 122 3.59 1.32 1.27
N GLN A 123 2.66 1.34 2.21
CA GLN A 123 1.23 1.34 1.90
C GLN A 123 0.38 1.99 2.99
N PHE A 124 -0.92 2.10 2.70
CA PHE A 124 -1.93 2.04 3.75
C PHE A 124 -2.71 0.73 3.71
N TRP A 125 -3.29 0.37 4.86
CA TRP A 125 -4.27 -0.69 5.01
C TRP A 125 -5.58 -0.07 5.46
N ILE A 126 -6.67 -0.41 4.79
CA ILE A 126 -8.04 -0.15 5.25
C ILE A 126 -8.64 -1.51 5.59
N SER A 127 -9.03 -1.71 6.84
CA SER A 127 -9.44 -3.04 7.30
C SER A 127 -10.69 -3.04 8.18
N SER A 128 -11.41 -4.17 8.15
CA SER A 128 -12.59 -4.42 8.99
C SER A 128 -12.81 -5.93 9.16
N GLY A 129 -13.16 -6.38 10.35
CA GLY A 129 -13.22 -7.81 10.72
C GLY A 129 -11.96 -8.29 11.45
N SER A 130 -11.78 -9.60 11.58
CA SER A 130 -10.63 -10.18 12.29
C SER A 130 -10.06 -11.40 11.58
N TYR A 131 -8.78 -11.65 11.80
CA TYR A 131 -8.17 -12.90 11.35
C TYR A 131 -8.79 -14.12 12.06
N SER A 132 -9.19 -13.99 13.34
CA SER A 132 -9.66 -15.11 14.16
C SER A 132 -10.99 -15.67 13.69
N ASN A 133 -11.86 -14.80 13.17
CA ASN A 133 -13.14 -15.17 12.59
C ASN A 133 -13.05 -15.47 11.09
N ASN A 134 -11.84 -15.35 10.50
CA ASN A 134 -11.61 -15.50 9.06
C ASN A 134 -12.53 -14.60 8.21
N ASP A 135 -12.85 -13.41 8.71
CA ASP A 135 -13.74 -12.44 8.08
C ASP A 135 -13.09 -11.08 7.87
N LEU A 136 -11.77 -10.98 8.10
CA LEU A 136 -11.00 -9.79 7.82
C LEU A 136 -11.09 -9.41 6.34
N ASN A 137 -11.59 -8.21 6.10
CA ASN A 137 -11.58 -7.55 4.81
C ASN A 137 -10.43 -6.54 4.81
N THR A 138 -9.65 -6.49 3.73
CA THR A 138 -8.60 -5.48 3.56
C THR A 138 -8.66 -4.85 2.16
N ILE A 139 -8.33 -3.57 2.11
CA ILE A 139 -7.88 -2.86 0.92
C ILE A 139 -6.49 -2.32 1.22
N GLU A 140 -5.55 -2.58 0.32
CA GLU A 140 -4.13 -2.29 0.43
C GLU A 140 -3.71 -1.52 -0.82
N ALA A 141 -3.07 -0.37 -0.67
CA ALA A 141 -2.56 0.42 -1.78
C ALA A 141 -1.28 1.17 -1.41
N GLY A 142 -0.32 1.18 -2.32
CA GLY A 142 0.99 1.76 -2.07
C GLY A 142 2.00 1.43 -3.16
N TRP A 143 3.29 1.50 -2.83
CA TRP A 143 4.35 1.02 -3.71
C TRP A 143 5.14 -0.11 -3.04
N GLN A 144 5.68 -1.02 -3.85
CA GLN A 144 6.50 -2.12 -3.35
C GLN A 144 7.61 -2.52 -4.33
N VAL A 145 8.67 -3.08 -3.78
CA VAL A 145 9.69 -3.87 -4.47
C VAL A 145 9.46 -5.32 -4.12
N TYR A 146 9.03 -6.13 -5.11
CA TYR A 146 8.72 -7.55 -4.90
C TYR A 146 9.22 -8.42 -6.06
N PRO A 147 10.46 -8.93 -5.99
CA PRO A 147 11.07 -9.73 -7.06
C PRO A 147 10.27 -11.00 -7.35
N GLY A 148 9.78 -11.63 -6.28
CA GLY A 148 8.92 -12.80 -6.31
C GLY A 148 7.59 -12.60 -7.04
N LEU A 149 7.15 -11.35 -7.32
CA LEU A 149 5.96 -11.04 -8.12
C LEU A 149 6.33 -10.47 -9.50
N TYR A 150 7.28 -9.53 -9.56
CA TYR A 150 7.58 -8.74 -10.76
C TYR A 150 8.77 -9.21 -11.58
N LYS A 151 9.62 -10.11 -11.06
CA LYS A 151 10.85 -10.63 -11.71
C LYS A 151 11.95 -9.59 -11.92
N ASP A 152 11.91 -8.50 -11.19
CA ASP A 152 12.99 -7.54 -11.05
C ASP A 152 12.88 -6.83 -9.68
N ARG A 153 13.79 -5.91 -9.40
CA ARG A 153 13.87 -5.20 -8.12
C ARG A 153 13.42 -3.74 -8.22
N HIS A 154 12.49 -3.44 -9.12
CA HIS A 154 11.99 -2.08 -9.30
C HIS A 154 10.75 -1.76 -8.49
N THR A 155 10.69 -0.52 -7.99
CA THR A 155 9.55 -0.02 -7.21
C THR A 155 8.31 0.18 -8.08
N ARG A 156 7.16 -0.32 -7.64
CA ARG A 156 5.90 -0.27 -8.41
C ARG A 156 4.71 0.06 -7.54
N LEU A 157 3.79 0.86 -8.11
CA LEU A 157 2.42 0.94 -7.61
C LEU A 157 1.80 -0.45 -7.57
N PHE A 158 1.24 -0.81 -6.43
CA PHE A 158 0.47 -2.03 -6.26
C PHE A 158 -0.82 -1.75 -5.53
N ILE A 159 -1.76 -2.66 -5.73
CA ILE A 159 -2.94 -2.77 -4.89
C ILE A 159 -3.15 -4.22 -4.49
N TYR A 160 -3.80 -4.43 -3.35
CA TYR A 160 -4.27 -5.73 -2.93
C TYR A 160 -5.63 -5.59 -2.22
N TRP A 161 -6.42 -6.66 -2.23
CA TRP A 161 -7.63 -6.75 -1.41
C TRP A 161 -7.85 -8.19 -0.97
N THR A 162 -8.59 -8.42 0.11
CA THR A 162 -9.17 -9.72 0.50
C THR A 162 -10.46 -9.50 1.30
N ARG A 163 -11.31 -10.52 1.42
CA ARG A 163 -12.53 -10.49 2.26
C ARG A 163 -12.59 -11.59 3.32
N ASP A 164 -11.58 -12.44 3.39
CA ASP A 164 -11.59 -13.64 4.23
C ASP A 164 -10.22 -13.93 4.85
N ALA A 165 -9.57 -12.88 5.36
CA ALA A 165 -8.27 -12.99 6.01
C ALA A 165 -7.20 -13.70 5.15
N TYR A 166 -7.16 -13.37 3.84
CA TYR A 166 -6.21 -13.91 2.86
C TYR A 166 -6.33 -15.42 2.63
N ASN A 167 -7.44 -16.04 3.05
CA ASN A 167 -7.60 -17.49 3.01
C ASN A 167 -7.93 -17.99 1.60
N LYS A 168 -9.15 -17.73 1.10
CA LYS A 168 -9.58 -18.16 -0.24
C LYS A 168 -9.67 -17.00 -1.20
N THR A 169 -9.89 -15.79 -0.73
CA THR A 169 -10.07 -14.60 -1.56
C THR A 169 -8.90 -13.65 -1.47
N GLY A 170 -8.84 -12.80 -2.50
CA GLY A 170 -7.93 -11.68 -2.57
C GLY A 170 -7.13 -11.68 -3.85
N CYS A 171 -6.59 -10.51 -4.18
CA CYS A 171 -5.98 -10.33 -5.47
C CYS A 171 -4.99 -9.16 -5.50
N TYR A 172 -3.79 -9.43 -6.01
CA TYR A 172 -2.82 -8.41 -6.42
C TYR A 172 -3.25 -7.80 -7.75
N ASN A 173 -3.27 -6.47 -7.79
CA ASN A 173 -3.42 -5.68 -9.01
C ASN A 173 -4.63 -6.17 -9.83
N LEU A 174 -4.43 -6.40 -11.13
CA LEU A 174 -5.43 -6.93 -12.05
C LEU A 174 -5.20 -8.43 -12.39
N LEU A 175 -4.49 -9.18 -11.53
CA LEU A 175 -4.13 -10.58 -11.81
C LEU A 175 -5.32 -11.55 -11.69
N CYS A 176 -6.41 -11.08 -11.08
CA CYS A 176 -7.67 -11.78 -10.83
C CYS A 176 -8.80 -10.74 -10.67
N SER A 177 -10.05 -11.20 -10.64
CA SER A 177 -11.20 -10.32 -10.49
C SER A 177 -11.25 -9.68 -9.09
N GLY A 178 -11.76 -8.44 -9.03
CA GLY A 178 -12.07 -7.76 -7.77
C GLY A 178 -11.95 -6.24 -7.87
N PHE A 179 -10.83 -5.73 -8.39
CA PHE A 179 -10.70 -4.32 -8.73
C PHE A 179 -11.13 -4.09 -10.18
N ILE A 180 -11.88 -3.01 -10.42
CA ILE A 180 -12.33 -2.58 -11.74
C ILE A 180 -11.61 -1.29 -12.06
N GLN A 181 -10.56 -1.39 -12.88
CA GLN A 181 -9.88 -0.21 -13.41
C GLN A 181 -10.72 0.42 -14.54
N THR A 182 -10.89 1.72 -14.51
CA THR A 182 -11.66 2.50 -15.51
C THR A 182 -10.78 3.51 -16.25
N SER A 183 -9.64 3.91 -15.66
CA SER A 183 -8.73 4.88 -16.25
C SER A 183 -7.64 4.23 -17.10
N ASN A 184 -7.29 4.93 -18.18
CA ASN A 184 -6.23 4.57 -19.10
C ASN A 184 -4.87 5.24 -18.77
N GLN A 185 -4.81 6.04 -17.70
CA GLN A 185 -3.65 6.89 -17.39
C GLN A 185 -2.50 6.15 -16.70
N ILE A 186 -2.82 5.24 -15.76
CA ILE A 186 -1.82 4.58 -14.90
C ILE A 186 -2.00 3.06 -15.00
N ALA A 187 -0.90 2.35 -15.23
CA ALA A 187 -0.83 0.89 -15.20
C ALA A 187 -0.49 0.39 -13.79
N ILE A 188 -1.32 -0.47 -13.21
CA ILE A 188 -1.08 -1.01 -11.87
C ILE A 188 -0.22 -2.29 -11.97
N GLY A 189 0.92 -2.32 -11.27
CA GLY A 189 1.79 -3.50 -11.18
C GLY A 189 2.39 -4.01 -12.50
N ALA A 190 2.53 -3.18 -13.54
CA ALA A 190 3.08 -3.59 -14.83
C ALA A 190 4.62 -3.58 -14.89
N SER A 191 5.20 -4.46 -15.71
CA SER A 191 6.65 -4.67 -15.78
C SER A 191 7.42 -3.42 -16.22
N ASN A 192 6.88 -2.66 -17.18
CA ASN A 192 7.43 -1.39 -17.67
C ASN A 192 6.69 -0.17 -17.07
N SER A 193 6.27 -0.28 -15.81
CA SER A 193 5.53 0.77 -15.11
C SER A 193 6.09 1.05 -13.73
N TYR A 194 7.37 0.75 -13.52
CA TYR A 194 8.05 1.20 -12.32
C TYR A 194 8.00 2.72 -12.25
N LEU A 195 7.89 3.21 -11.03
CA LEU A 195 7.68 4.62 -10.75
C LEU A 195 9.02 5.34 -10.85
N SER A 196 9.08 6.40 -11.65
CA SER A 196 10.30 7.18 -11.85
C SER A 196 9.97 8.67 -12.01
N PRO A 197 10.82 9.57 -11.48
CA PRO A 197 12.03 9.31 -10.68
C PRO A 197 11.73 8.85 -9.24
N VAL A 198 12.71 8.20 -8.60
CA VAL A 198 12.68 7.83 -7.17
C VAL A 198 13.52 8.80 -6.35
N SER A 199 13.26 8.90 -5.05
CA SER A 199 13.98 9.80 -4.14
C SER A 199 15.45 9.39 -3.95
N VAL A 200 16.29 10.37 -3.65
CA VAL A 200 17.73 10.18 -3.45
C VAL A 200 18.11 10.65 -2.05
N TYR A 201 18.94 9.86 -1.36
CA TYR A 201 19.43 10.19 -0.02
C TYR A 201 20.15 11.55 0.01
N GLY A 202 19.67 12.46 0.85
CA GLY A 202 20.18 13.83 0.96
C GLY A 202 19.94 14.70 -0.27
N GLY A 203 19.10 14.26 -1.22
CA GLY A 203 18.89 14.91 -2.50
C GLY A 203 17.41 15.11 -2.85
N SER A 204 17.09 15.09 -4.15
CA SER A 204 15.73 15.27 -4.65
C SER A 204 14.77 14.23 -4.07
N GLN A 205 13.60 14.69 -3.62
CA GLN A 205 12.54 13.85 -3.07
C GLN A 205 11.35 13.85 -4.02
N TYR A 206 10.76 12.68 -4.22
CA TYR A 206 9.56 12.49 -5.03
C TYR A 206 8.50 11.78 -4.20
N ASP A 207 7.27 12.26 -4.29
CA ASP A 207 6.15 11.69 -3.56
C ASP A 207 4.87 11.79 -4.39
N PHE A 208 3.86 10.99 -4.02
CA PHE A 208 2.57 11.03 -4.68
C PHE A 208 1.45 10.71 -3.71
N THR A 209 0.28 11.29 -3.97
CA THR A 209 -0.90 11.11 -3.13
C THR A 209 -1.71 9.91 -3.60
N ILE A 210 -2.14 9.08 -2.65
CA ILE A 210 -3.13 8.03 -2.86
C ILE A 210 -4.33 8.36 -1.97
N LEU A 211 -5.52 8.29 -2.55
CA LEU A 211 -6.79 8.38 -1.85
C LEU A 211 -7.59 7.12 -2.14
N VAL A 212 -8.11 6.49 -1.09
CA VAL A 212 -9.18 5.50 -1.20
C VAL A 212 -10.35 5.94 -0.35
N TRP A 213 -11.55 5.93 -0.91
CA TRP A 213 -12.77 6.30 -0.20
C TRP A 213 -13.96 5.49 -0.66
N LYS A 214 -14.94 5.36 0.22
CA LYS A 214 -16.21 4.71 -0.05
C LYS A 214 -17.18 5.74 -0.60
N ASP A 215 -17.58 5.56 -1.86
CA ASP A 215 -18.58 6.39 -2.52
C ASP A 215 -19.91 6.32 -1.74
N PRO A 216 -20.44 7.46 -1.25
CA PRO A 216 -21.63 7.46 -0.39
C PRO A 216 -22.91 7.06 -1.13
N LYS A 217 -22.94 7.14 -2.47
CA LYS A 217 -24.12 6.81 -3.28
C LYS A 217 -24.18 5.33 -3.61
N ASP A 218 -23.08 4.80 -4.15
CA ASP A 218 -23.04 3.43 -4.69
C ASP A 218 -22.34 2.44 -3.74
N GLY A 219 -21.63 2.93 -2.71
CA GLY A 219 -20.92 2.14 -1.71
C GLY A 219 -19.59 1.56 -2.20
N ASN A 220 -19.23 1.77 -3.46
CA ASN A 220 -17.98 1.28 -4.04
C ASN A 220 -16.77 2.00 -3.45
N TRP A 221 -15.69 1.26 -3.22
CA TRP A 221 -14.43 1.83 -2.75
C TRP A 221 -13.61 2.31 -3.94
N TRP A 222 -13.52 3.61 -4.15
CA TRP A 222 -12.76 4.22 -5.23
C TRP A 222 -11.30 4.40 -4.85
N LEU A 223 -10.42 4.28 -5.85
CA LEU A 223 -8.99 4.53 -5.76
C LEU A 223 -8.63 5.70 -6.67
N GLN A 224 -7.96 6.69 -6.11
CA GLN A 224 -7.34 7.80 -6.82
C GLN A 224 -5.84 7.81 -6.53
N VAL A 225 -5.03 8.02 -7.57
CA VAL A 225 -3.56 8.12 -7.46
C VAL A 225 -3.08 9.34 -8.22
N GLY A 226 -2.36 10.23 -7.55
CA GLY A 226 -1.83 11.46 -8.16
C GLY A 226 -2.91 12.37 -8.74
N GLY A 227 -4.13 12.35 -8.17
CA GLY A 227 -5.29 13.08 -8.67
C GLY A 227 -6.07 12.39 -9.79
N HIS A 228 -5.65 11.20 -10.24
CA HIS A 228 -6.37 10.43 -11.26
C HIS A 228 -7.20 9.33 -10.63
N ASP A 229 -8.53 9.35 -10.85
CA ASP A 229 -9.41 8.27 -10.46
C ASP A 229 -9.09 7.03 -11.29
N LEU A 230 -8.55 5.98 -10.65
CA LEU A 230 -8.09 4.79 -11.36
C LEU A 230 -9.19 3.76 -11.57
N GLY A 231 -10.08 3.63 -10.60
CA GLY A 231 -11.11 2.59 -10.59
C GLY A 231 -11.59 2.32 -9.18
N TYR A 232 -12.28 1.20 -8.99
CA TYR A 232 -12.93 0.88 -7.73
C TYR A 232 -12.99 -0.61 -7.42
N TRP A 233 -13.12 -0.93 -6.13
CA TRP A 233 -13.58 -2.23 -5.65
C TRP A 233 -15.10 -2.17 -5.43
N PRO A 234 -15.89 -3.05 -6.09
CA PRO A 234 -17.32 -3.09 -5.86
C PRO A 234 -17.65 -3.44 -4.41
N THR A 235 -18.60 -2.76 -3.78
CA THR A 235 -18.99 -3.06 -2.39
C THR A 235 -19.43 -4.52 -2.19
N SER A 236 -19.94 -5.18 -3.24
CA SER A 236 -20.46 -6.54 -3.21
C SER A 236 -19.38 -7.61 -3.02
N ILE A 237 -18.10 -7.28 -3.23
CA ILE A 237 -17.00 -8.23 -2.96
C ILE A 237 -16.68 -8.30 -1.47
N PHE A 238 -17.09 -7.31 -0.67
CA PHE A 238 -16.79 -7.23 0.75
C PHE A 238 -17.96 -7.69 1.62
N THR A 239 -17.63 -8.18 2.80
CA THR A 239 -18.59 -8.55 3.84
C THR A 239 -18.60 -7.53 4.97
N ARG A 240 -17.42 -7.10 5.43
CA ARG A 240 -17.24 -6.12 6.52
C ARG A 240 -17.06 -4.70 5.97
N LEU A 241 -16.16 -4.52 4.99
CA LEU A 241 -15.95 -3.23 4.33
C LEU A 241 -17.16 -2.78 3.47
N ALA A 242 -18.21 -3.60 3.34
CA ALA A 242 -19.48 -3.15 2.78
C ALA A 242 -20.14 -2.06 3.65
N GLY A 243 -19.89 -2.07 4.97
CA GLY A 243 -20.31 -1.01 5.89
C GLY A 243 -19.28 0.13 5.94
N SER A 244 -18.27 -0.05 6.78
CA SER A 244 -17.17 0.88 7.08
C SER A 244 -15.89 0.10 7.42
N ALA A 245 -14.76 0.81 7.44
CA ALA A 245 -13.52 0.30 7.99
C ALA A 245 -13.45 0.56 9.50
N ALA A 246 -12.90 -0.41 10.23
CA ALA A 246 -12.66 -0.33 11.67
C ALA A 246 -11.23 0.13 11.99
N SER A 247 -10.30 0.00 11.03
CA SER A 247 -8.90 0.41 11.20
C SER A 247 -8.34 0.91 9.88
N VAL A 248 -7.51 1.96 9.98
CA VAL A 248 -6.68 2.48 8.91
C VAL A 248 -5.25 2.63 9.43
N GLU A 249 -4.28 2.14 8.67
CA GLU A 249 -2.86 2.20 9.03
C GLU A 249 -2.03 2.66 7.83
N TRP A 250 -0.86 3.26 8.10
CA TRP A 250 0.08 3.74 7.08
C TRP A 250 1.51 3.43 7.48
N GLY A 251 2.36 3.06 6.52
CA GLY A 251 3.79 2.95 6.75
C GLY A 251 4.43 1.83 5.95
N GLY A 252 5.50 1.27 6.51
CA GLY A 252 6.34 0.27 5.84
C GLY A 252 6.13 -1.14 6.37
N GLU A 253 6.27 -2.10 5.46
CA GLU A 253 6.30 -3.54 5.77
C GLU A 253 7.42 -4.19 4.97
N VAL A 254 8.20 -5.04 5.65
CA VAL A 254 9.17 -5.92 5.03
C VAL A 254 8.80 -7.35 5.37
N ALA A 255 8.84 -8.24 4.38
CA ALA A 255 8.72 -9.66 4.61
C ALA A 255 9.90 -10.40 4.00
N SER A 256 10.38 -11.40 4.72
CA SER A 256 11.41 -12.33 4.31
C SER A 256 10.97 -13.76 4.65
N SER A 257 11.56 -14.75 3.99
CA SER A 257 11.30 -16.16 4.31
C SER A 257 11.54 -16.42 5.81
N PRO A 258 10.70 -17.21 6.51
CA PRO A 258 10.88 -17.52 7.93
C PRO A 258 12.24 -18.17 8.26
N ASP A 259 12.90 -18.78 7.28
CA ASP A 259 14.21 -19.41 7.45
C ASP A 259 15.38 -18.48 7.07
N ALA A 260 15.11 -17.26 6.58
CA ALA A 260 16.14 -16.30 6.17
C ALA A 260 16.86 -15.65 7.36
N GLY A 261 16.27 -15.72 8.56
CA GLY A 261 16.75 -14.95 9.70
C GLY A 261 16.61 -13.45 9.44
N GLN A 262 17.49 -12.67 10.07
CA GLN A 262 17.54 -11.22 9.88
C GLN A 262 18.17 -10.89 8.52
N THR A 263 17.42 -10.19 7.67
CA THR A 263 17.87 -9.77 6.34
C THR A 263 18.32 -8.32 6.33
N SER A 264 19.18 -7.99 5.38
CA SER A 264 19.61 -6.64 4.99
C SER A 264 18.60 -5.95 4.08
N THR A 265 17.35 -6.45 4.05
CA THR A 265 16.27 -5.83 3.30
C THR A 265 15.97 -4.46 3.90
N GLN A 266 15.92 -3.43 3.07
CA GLN A 266 15.64 -2.07 3.49
C GLN A 266 14.15 -1.82 3.53
N MET A 267 13.68 -1.05 4.52
CA MET A 267 12.33 -0.49 4.54
C MET A 267 12.38 0.98 4.15
N GLY A 268 11.50 1.42 3.25
CA GLY A 268 11.45 2.81 2.80
C GLY A 268 12.75 3.21 2.10
N SER A 269 13.47 4.16 2.67
CA SER A 269 14.78 4.61 2.18
C SER A 269 15.94 3.72 2.64
N GLY A 270 15.70 2.77 3.56
CA GLY A 270 16.75 2.02 4.26
C GLY A 270 17.38 2.77 5.43
N HIS A 271 16.92 3.98 5.73
CA HIS A 271 17.41 4.81 6.83
C HIS A 271 16.38 4.94 7.95
N PHE A 272 16.89 5.20 9.15
CA PHE A 272 16.06 5.36 10.34
C PHE A 272 15.31 6.71 10.33
N PRO A 273 14.11 6.75 10.93
CA PRO A 273 13.24 7.92 10.87
C PRO A 273 13.87 9.20 11.45
N GLU A 274 14.77 9.09 12.43
CA GLU A 274 15.44 10.20 13.11
C GLU A 274 16.31 11.05 12.16
N GLU A 275 16.68 10.50 10.99
CA GLU A 275 17.39 11.25 9.95
C GLU A 275 16.52 12.30 9.24
N GLY A 276 15.20 12.17 9.31
CA GLY A 276 14.24 13.17 8.87
C GLY A 276 14.17 13.38 7.35
N PHE A 277 13.65 14.54 6.95
CA PHE A 277 13.40 14.87 5.54
C PHE A 277 14.67 14.78 4.70
N SER A 278 14.51 14.36 3.45
CA SER A 278 15.55 14.04 2.46
C SER A 278 16.33 12.74 2.68
N LYS A 279 16.16 12.07 3.84
CA LYS A 279 16.96 10.89 4.21
C LYS A 279 16.09 9.70 4.62
N ALA A 280 15.16 9.92 5.52
CA ALA A 280 14.18 8.93 5.94
C ALA A 280 12.98 8.89 4.98
N SER A 281 12.36 7.71 4.84
CA SER A 281 11.08 7.61 4.13
C SER A 281 9.98 8.28 4.95
N TYR A 282 8.99 8.84 4.27
CA TYR A 282 7.86 9.50 4.93
C TYR A 282 6.51 9.20 4.29
N VAL A 283 5.48 9.29 5.13
CA VAL A 283 4.10 9.46 4.72
C VAL A 283 3.62 10.76 5.34
N LYS A 284 3.11 11.70 4.54
CA LYS A 284 2.63 13.01 5.01
C LYS A 284 1.22 13.29 4.53
N ASN A 285 0.63 14.38 5.02
CA ASN A 285 -0.75 14.76 4.73
C ASN A 285 -1.72 13.60 5.01
N ILE A 286 -1.51 12.89 6.12
CA ILE A 286 -2.38 11.78 6.52
C ILE A 286 -3.74 12.35 6.91
N GLN A 287 -4.77 11.88 6.22
CA GLN A 287 -6.16 12.27 6.43
C GLN A 287 -7.07 11.04 6.36
N LEU A 288 -8.21 11.12 7.03
CA LEU A 288 -9.25 10.11 7.11
C LEU A 288 -10.52 10.67 6.48
N VAL A 289 -11.29 9.80 5.82
CA VAL A 289 -12.62 10.13 5.31
C VAL A 289 -13.65 9.67 6.33
N ASP A 290 -14.48 10.60 6.79
CA ASP A 290 -15.55 10.31 7.76
C ASP A 290 -16.87 9.86 7.10
N SER A 291 -17.88 9.57 7.92
CA SER A 291 -19.21 9.12 7.48
C SER A 291 -19.98 10.15 6.66
N THR A 292 -19.57 11.41 6.70
CA THR A 292 -20.15 12.51 5.92
C THR A 292 -19.36 12.80 4.64
N ASN A 293 -18.43 11.92 4.28
CA ASN A 293 -17.55 12.06 3.12
C ASN A 293 -16.67 13.32 3.19
N ASN A 294 -16.22 13.68 4.40
CA ASN A 294 -15.28 14.78 4.63
C ASN A 294 -13.87 14.27 4.95
N LEU A 295 -12.85 14.90 4.38
CA LEU A 295 -11.45 14.66 4.75
C LEU A 295 -11.09 15.42 6.02
N LYS A 296 -10.57 14.70 7.00
CA LYS A 296 -10.13 15.25 8.29
C LYS A 296 -8.76 14.71 8.67
N SER A 297 -7.94 15.55 9.29
CA SER A 297 -6.73 15.08 9.93
C SER A 297 -7.08 14.20 11.14
N PRO A 298 -6.37 13.09 11.36
CA PRO A 298 -6.56 12.29 12.57
C PRO A 298 -6.19 13.12 13.80
N SER A 299 -6.91 12.94 14.91
CA SER A 299 -6.64 13.61 16.19
C SER A 299 -5.29 13.19 16.79
N ALA A 300 -4.92 11.92 16.61
CA ALA A 300 -3.64 11.33 16.96
C ALA A 300 -3.39 10.10 16.08
N VAL A 301 -2.16 9.57 16.11
CA VAL A 301 -1.84 8.27 15.52
C VAL A 301 -1.02 7.45 16.52
N SER A 302 -1.30 6.16 16.58
CA SER A 302 -0.57 5.19 17.40
C SER A 302 0.56 4.57 16.58
N LEU A 303 1.75 4.45 17.15
CA LEU A 303 2.92 3.92 16.46
C LEU A 303 3.14 2.45 16.76
N VAL A 304 3.46 1.66 15.73
CA VAL A 304 3.79 0.24 15.86
C VAL A 304 5.11 -0.06 15.16
N ALA A 305 6.12 -0.41 15.95
CA ALA A 305 7.39 -0.95 15.51
C ALA A 305 7.89 -1.99 16.52
N LYS A 306 7.71 -3.28 16.21
CA LYS A 306 8.08 -4.38 17.13
C LYS A 306 9.59 -4.41 17.40
N TRP A 307 10.39 -4.06 16.38
CA TRP A 307 11.84 -4.12 16.42
C TRP A 307 12.46 -2.77 16.01
N PRO A 308 12.36 -1.73 16.86
CA PRO A 308 12.75 -0.36 16.51
C PRO A 308 14.23 -0.21 16.17
N LYS A 309 15.09 -1.12 16.64
CA LYS A 309 16.51 -1.14 16.26
C LYS A 309 16.77 -1.64 14.84
N CYS A 310 15.77 -2.22 14.18
CA CYS A 310 15.83 -2.78 12.83
C CYS A 310 15.06 -1.89 11.86
N TYR A 311 13.82 -1.57 12.23
CA TYR A 311 12.92 -0.68 11.53
C TYR A 311 12.13 0.10 12.55
N ASN A 312 12.10 1.42 12.41
CA ASN A 312 11.45 2.31 13.36
C ASN A 312 10.49 3.26 12.65
N VAL A 313 9.61 3.88 13.44
CA VAL A 313 8.67 4.92 13.00
C VAL A 313 8.60 6.01 14.05
N GLN A 314 8.47 7.25 13.60
CA GLN A 314 8.13 8.40 14.44
C GLN A 314 7.07 9.25 13.74
N ASN A 315 6.17 9.86 14.49
CA ASN A 315 5.17 10.79 13.96
C ASN A 315 5.51 12.25 14.27
N GLY A 316 4.82 13.14 13.57
CA GLY A 316 4.81 14.56 13.87
C GLY A 316 3.59 15.23 13.25
N THR A 317 3.43 16.51 13.60
CA THR A 317 2.42 17.39 12.99
C THR A 317 3.07 18.73 12.64
N SER A 318 2.77 19.26 11.46
CA SER A 318 3.18 20.61 11.06
C SER A 318 2.19 21.22 10.09
N ALA A 319 2.23 22.54 9.91
CA ALA A 319 1.36 23.24 8.97
C ALA A 319 1.59 22.76 7.52
N ASP A 320 2.84 22.48 7.15
CA ASP A 320 3.22 22.13 5.77
C ASP A 320 3.02 20.65 5.44
N TRP A 321 3.05 19.77 6.45
CA TRP A 321 3.00 18.32 6.26
C TRP A 321 1.72 17.66 6.81
N GLY A 322 0.85 18.44 7.47
CA GLY A 322 -0.26 17.91 8.23
C GLY A 322 0.22 16.92 9.30
N THR A 323 -0.54 15.84 9.50
CA THR A 323 -0.06 14.67 10.24
C THR A 323 0.85 13.84 9.33
N TYR A 324 2.02 13.47 9.83
CA TYR A 324 3.01 12.70 9.08
C TYR A 324 3.74 11.68 9.95
N ILE A 325 4.38 10.73 9.28
CA ILE A 325 5.36 9.82 9.85
C ILE A 325 6.65 9.85 9.05
N PHE A 326 7.78 9.72 9.74
CA PHE A 326 9.00 9.17 9.16
C PHE A 326 9.10 7.71 9.59
N TYR A 327 9.53 6.84 8.69
CA TYR A 327 9.70 5.42 8.97
C TYR A 327 10.80 4.83 8.10
N GLY A 328 11.31 3.68 8.51
CA GLY A 328 12.27 2.92 7.73
C GLY A 328 13.31 2.25 8.60
N GLY A 329 14.33 1.71 7.94
CA GLY A 329 15.48 1.11 8.58
C GLY A 329 16.23 0.18 7.64
N PRO A 330 17.50 -0.12 7.95
CA PRO A 330 18.37 -0.90 7.09
C PRO A 330 18.14 -2.42 7.21
N GLY A 331 17.26 -2.86 8.12
CA GLY A 331 17.18 -4.26 8.50
C GLY A 331 18.42 -4.67 9.29
N LYS A 332 19.24 -5.57 8.73
CA LYS A 332 20.45 -6.11 9.37
C LYS A 332 21.48 -5.03 9.68
N ASN A 333 21.73 -4.81 10.98
CA ASN A 333 22.71 -3.83 11.45
C ASN A 333 23.20 -4.17 12.88
N PRO A 334 24.33 -3.62 13.36
CA PRO A 334 24.91 -3.98 14.67
C PRO A 334 23.99 -3.80 15.89
N ASN A 335 23.00 -2.91 15.79
CA ASN A 335 22.06 -2.64 16.88
C ASN A 335 20.79 -3.50 16.81
N CYS A 336 20.48 -4.09 15.65
CA CYS A 336 19.41 -5.06 15.49
C CYS A 336 20.02 -6.47 15.65
N GLN A 337 19.81 -7.12 16.78
CA GLN A 337 20.30 -8.47 17.09
C GLN A 337 19.14 -9.40 17.37
#